data_AF-A0A3C0BKN4-F1
#
_entry.id   AF-A0A3C0BKN4-F1
#
_cell.length_a   1.000
_cell.length_b   1.000
_cell.length_c   1.000
_cell.angle_alpha   90.00
_cell.angle_beta   90.00
_cell.angle_gamma   90.00
#
_symmetry.space_group_name_H-M   'P 1'
#
loop_
_entity.id
_entity.type
_entity.pdbx_description
1 polymer ?
#
loop_
_entity_poly.entity_id
_entity_poly.type
_entity_poly.pdbx_seq_one_letter_code
_entity_poly.pdbx_strand_id
1 'polypeptide(L)'
;MNNSAASSGVLNSSARIDGLEVNGMMLFRNFTVRDWLLFSGNLSMFATSLLYIAWWVAVFRPGAAASRSVSAALLIPAFLTGFAAILLFVFGVRLPFDVRPLVPAGRILIAGLLLYVILLAVSIYAFHRPVTSELFIMILWAAGELCALSALYTAGRFGTPAAVVLKLLVLAATVSGFICYLRYYHLEGTASFVDGLIPLVSDAFVTAVFLVLHAFA
;
A
#
# COMPACT_ATOMS: atom_id res chain seq x y z
N MET A 1 -33.52 34.44 40.51
CA MET A 1 -33.27 34.95 39.15
C MET A 1 -32.07 34.21 38.60
N ASN A 2 -32.29 33.56 37.46
CA ASN A 2 -31.41 32.62 36.79
C ASN A 2 -30.20 33.28 36.08
N ASN A 3 -29.29 32.39 35.65
CA ASN A 3 -28.39 32.43 34.49
C ASN A 3 -26.94 32.80 34.78
N SER A 4 -25.92 32.08 34.30
CA SER A 4 -25.84 30.80 33.59
C SER A 4 -24.35 30.52 33.41
N ALA A 5 -23.81 29.53 34.14
CA ALA A 5 -22.50 28.97 33.83
C ALA A 5 -22.68 28.03 32.62
N ALA A 6 -22.45 28.57 31.42
CA ALA A 6 -22.36 27.76 30.21
C ALA A 6 -21.06 26.95 30.29
N SER A 7 -21.17 25.70 30.73
CA SER A 7 -20.14 24.70 30.55
C SER A 7 -19.94 24.50 29.05
N SER A 8 -18.74 24.84 28.59
CA SER A 8 -18.25 24.46 27.28
C SER A 8 -18.17 22.93 27.24
N GLY A 9 -19.24 22.30 26.76
CA GLY A 9 -19.24 20.91 26.31
C GLY A 9 -18.28 20.78 25.14
N VAL A 10 -16.99 20.64 25.45
CA VAL A 10 -15.97 20.18 24.53
C VAL A 10 -16.47 18.85 23.99
N LEU A 11 -16.69 18.83 22.67
CA LEU A 11 -17.01 17.66 21.87
C LEU A 11 -15.89 16.61 22.02
N ASN A 12 -15.93 15.85 23.11
CA ASN A 12 -15.15 14.64 23.26
C ASN A 12 -15.88 13.51 22.52
N SER A 13 -15.97 13.62 21.20
CA SER A 13 -16.40 12.52 20.34
C SER A 13 -15.15 11.87 19.75
N SER A 14 -14.42 11.14 20.60
CA SER A 14 -13.70 9.98 20.10
C SER A 14 -14.77 8.96 19.73
N ALA A 15 -15.20 8.95 18.47
CA ALA A 15 -16.01 7.87 17.93
C ALA A 15 -15.17 6.57 18.00
N ARG A 16 -15.17 5.96 19.18
CA ARG A 16 -14.54 4.68 19.48
C ARG A 16 -15.51 3.63 18.98
N ILE A 17 -15.15 2.98 17.87
CA ILE A 17 -15.89 1.82 17.39
C ILE A 17 -15.30 0.62 18.10
N ASP A 18 -16.11 -0.02 18.96
CA ASP A 18 -15.71 -1.26 19.62
C ASP A 18 -15.57 -2.38 18.58
N GLY A 19 -14.52 -3.19 18.74
CA GLY A 19 -14.11 -4.20 17.76
C GLY A 19 -15.08 -5.38 17.64
N LEU A 20 -14.93 -6.16 16.56
CA LEU A 20 -15.70 -7.39 16.35
C LEU A 20 -14.94 -8.58 16.94
N GLU A 21 -15.61 -9.42 17.74
CA GLU A 21 -15.00 -10.63 18.29
C GLU A 21 -15.14 -11.80 17.29
N VAL A 22 -14.01 -12.42 16.93
CA VAL A 22 -13.96 -13.60 16.05
C VAL A 22 -13.08 -14.65 16.71
N ASN A 23 -13.67 -15.78 17.12
CA ASN A 23 -12.97 -16.89 17.78
C ASN A 23 -12.11 -16.46 19.00
N GLY A 24 -12.59 -15.51 19.80
CA GLY A 24 -11.86 -14.98 20.96
C GLY A 24 -10.76 -13.97 20.64
N MET A 25 -10.57 -13.58 19.36
CA MET A 25 -9.69 -12.49 18.95
C MET A 25 -10.51 -11.25 18.60
N MET A 26 -10.11 -10.08 19.10
CA MET A 26 -10.77 -8.80 18.79
C MET A 26 -10.21 -8.18 17.51
N LEU A 27 -11.05 -8.10 16.49
CA LEU A 27 -10.81 -7.38 15.23
C LEU A 27 -11.05 -5.88 15.44
N PHE A 28 -10.20 -5.03 14.88
CA PHE A 28 -10.28 -3.57 14.92
C PHE A 28 -10.31 -2.95 16.32
N ARG A 29 -9.65 -3.61 17.28
CA ARG A 29 -9.64 -3.19 18.68
C ARG A 29 -9.14 -1.75 18.82
N ASN A 30 -9.97 -0.86 19.36
CA ASN A 30 -9.65 0.55 19.63
C ASN A 30 -9.18 1.35 18.40
N PHE A 31 -9.60 1.02 17.17
CA PHE A 31 -9.17 1.74 15.97
C PHE A 31 -9.44 3.25 16.07
N THR A 32 -8.39 4.04 15.84
CA THR A 32 -8.46 5.50 15.75
C THR A 32 -8.74 5.93 14.31
N VAL A 33 -8.97 7.23 14.10
CA VAL A 33 -9.10 7.80 12.74
C VAL A 33 -7.86 7.51 11.89
N ARG A 34 -6.65 7.55 12.46
CA ARG A 34 -5.42 7.17 11.74
C ARG A 34 -5.48 5.72 11.29
N ASP A 35 -5.89 4.82 12.18
CA ASP A 35 -5.97 3.40 11.88
C ASP A 35 -6.94 3.15 10.73
N TRP A 36 -8.13 3.75 10.77
CA TRP A 36 -9.10 3.63 9.69
C TRP A 36 -8.59 4.17 8.35
N LEU A 37 -7.90 5.30 8.34
CA LEU A 37 -7.31 5.87 7.12
C LEU A 37 -6.24 4.94 6.54
N LEU A 38 -5.29 4.49 7.36
CA LEU A 38 -4.19 3.64 6.89
C LEU A 38 -4.65 2.23 6.54
N PHE A 39 -5.61 1.67 7.27
CA PHE A 39 -6.24 0.39 6.95
C PHE A 39 -7.00 0.48 5.63
N SER A 40 -7.83 1.51 5.45
CA SER A 40 -8.59 1.72 4.21
C SER A 40 -7.67 2.01 3.02
N GLY A 41 -6.53 2.68 3.25
CA GLY A 41 -5.49 2.88 2.24
C GLY A 41 -4.90 1.56 1.76
N ASN A 42 -4.46 0.71 2.68
CA ASN A 42 -3.97 -0.64 2.35
C ASN A 42 -5.06 -1.52 1.72
N LEU A 43 -6.32 -1.39 2.14
CA LEU A 43 -7.44 -2.13 1.56
C LEU A 43 -7.70 -1.71 0.11
N SER A 44 -7.65 -0.40 -0.15
CA SER A 44 -7.78 0.17 -1.49
C SER A 44 -6.60 -0.22 -2.38
N MET A 45 -5.39 -0.31 -1.82
CA MET A 45 -4.21 -0.81 -2.52
C MET A 45 -4.35 -2.31 -2.86
N PHE A 46 -4.76 -3.14 -1.90
CA PHE A 46 -5.04 -4.56 -2.13
C PHE A 46 -6.10 -4.76 -3.23
N ALA A 47 -7.19 -4.00 -3.20
CA ALA A 47 -8.22 -4.02 -4.24
C ALA A 47 -7.65 -3.62 -5.61
N THR A 48 -6.78 -2.62 -5.65
CA THR A 48 -6.07 -2.19 -6.87
C THR A 48 -5.25 -3.34 -7.45
N SER A 49 -4.47 -4.03 -6.61
CA SER A 49 -3.61 -5.14 -7.03
C SER A 49 -4.44 -6.32 -7.54
N LEU A 50 -5.57 -6.65 -6.91
CA LEU A 50 -6.51 -7.67 -7.41
C LEU A 50 -7.12 -7.31 -8.77
N LEU A 51 -7.53 -6.06 -8.97
CA LEU A 51 -8.08 -5.60 -10.24
C LEU A 51 -7.01 -5.62 -11.35
N TYR A 52 -5.78 -5.22 -11.03
CA TYR A 52 -4.64 -5.31 -11.95
C TYR A 52 -4.27 -6.76 -12.29
N ILE A 53 -4.30 -7.67 -11.31
CA ILE A 53 -4.10 -9.11 -11.56
C ILE A 53 -5.18 -9.64 -12.50
N ALA A 54 -6.45 -9.35 -12.21
CA ALA A 54 -7.57 -9.77 -13.06
C ALA A 54 -7.42 -9.24 -14.49
N TRP A 55 -7.03 -7.96 -14.62
CA TRP A 55 -6.77 -7.35 -15.92
C TRP A 55 -5.59 -8.01 -16.64
N TRP A 56 -4.48 -8.24 -15.93
CA TRP A 56 -3.29 -8.89 -16.47
C TRP A 56 -3.61 -10.28 -17.02
N VAL A 57 -4.33 -11.09 -16.24
CA VAL A 57 -4.77 -12.43 -16.66
C VAL A 57 -5.73 -12.36 -17.84
N ALA A 58 -6.64 -11.39 -17.87
CA ALA A 58 -7.59 -11.25 -18.97
C ALA A 58 -6.93 -10.83 -20.30
N VAL A 59 -5.87 -10.02 -20.25
CA VAL A 59 -5.24 -9.45 -21.46
C VAL A 59 -4.03 -10.25 -21.93
N PHE A 60 -3.15 -10.67 -21.01
CA PHE A 60 -1.83 -11.20 -21.35
C PHE A 60 -1.70 -12.71 -21.23
N ARG A 61 -2.72 -13.42 -20.72
CA ARG A 61 -2.69 -14.88 -20.69
C ARG A 61 -2.57 -15.43 -22.12
N PRO A 62 -1.73 -16.45 -22.38
CA PRO A 62 -1.65 -17.07 -23.70
C PRO A 62 -3.02 -17.55 -24.19
N GLY A 63 -3.43 -17.11 -25.39
CA GLY A 63 -4.74 -17.39 -25.96
C GLY A 63 -5.89 -16.52 -25.47
N ALA A 64 -5.61 -15.51 -24.64
CA ALA A 64 -6.61 -14.55 -24.22
C ALA A 64 -6.97 -13.55 -25.32
N ALA A 65 -8.23 -13.10 -25.32
CA ALA A 65 -8.77 -12.15 -26.27
C ALA A 65 -9.70 -11.16 -25.54
N ALA A 66 -9.25 -10.59 -24.42
CA ALA A 66 -10.04 -9.61 -23.69
C ALA A 66 -10.34 -8.40 -24.58
N SER A 67 -11.62 -8.00 -24.58
CA SER A 67 -12.06 -6.81 -25.30
C SER A 67 -11.59 -5.54 -24.61
N ARG A 68 -11.58 -4.43 -25.36
CA ARG A 68 -11.30 -3.09 -24.81
C ARG A 68 -12.22 -2.74 -23.64
N SER A 69 -13.48 -3.17 -23.68
CA SER A 69 -14.46 -2.92 -22.62
C SER A 69 -14.11 -3.65 -21.33
N VAL A 70 -13.63 -4.91 -21.41
CA VAL A 70 -13.14 -5.65 -20.24
C VAL A 70 -11.93 -4.96 -19.63
N SER A 71 -11.00 -4.49 -20.47
CA SER A 71 -9.85 -3.72 -19.99
C SER A 71 -10.27 -2.44 -19.26
N ALA A 72 -11.20 -1.67 -19.82
CA ALA A 72 -11.71 -0.45 -19.20
C ALA A 72 -12.44 -0.75 -17.87
N ALA A 73 -13.26 -1.80 -17.84
CA ALA A 73 -14.02 -2.19 -16.65
C ALA A 73 -13.13 -2.59 -15.45
N LEU A 74 -11.89 -3.04 -15.71
CA LEU A 74 -10.93 -3.40 -14.67
C LEU A 74 -9.95 -2.27 -14.34
N LEU A 75 -9.43 -1.57 -15.35
CA LEU A 75 -8.42 -0.52 -15.14
C LEU A 75 -8.99 0.77 -14.55
N ILE A 76 -10.22 1.17 -14.90
CA ILE A 76 -10.84 2.38 -14.33
C ILE A 76 -11.00 2.25 -12.82
N PRO A 77 -11.65 1.20 -12.27
CA PRO A 77 -11.73 1.06 -10.82
C PRO A 77 -10.35 0.86 -10.19
N ALA A 78 -9.41 0.15 -10.82
CA ALA A 78 -8.06 0.00 -10.30
C ALA A 78 -7.34 1.34 -10.13
N PHE A 79 -7.49 2.23 -11.10
CA PHE A 79 -6.96 3.59 -11.02
C PHE A 79 -7.61 4.38 -9.88
N LEU A 80 -8.93 4.31 -9.75
CA LEU A 80 -9.68 5.02 -8.70
C LEU A 80 -9.30 4.51 -7.30
N THR A 81 -9.21 3.19 -7.11
CA THR A 81 -8.79 2.60 -5.82
C THR A 81 -7.33 2.91 -5.51
N GLY A 82 -6.45 2.90 -6.51
CA GLY A 82 -5.04 3.25 -6.31
C GLY A 82 -4.87 4.72 -5.92
N PHE A 83 -5.59 5.61 -6.59
CA PHE A 83 -5.60 7.03 -6.23
C PHE A 83 -6.17 7.27 -4.82
N ALA A 84 -7.27 6.59 -4.48
CA ALA A 84 -7.83 6.65 -3.13
C ALA A 84 -6.84 6.16 -2.07
N ALA A 85 -6.10 5.08 -2.33
CA ALA A 85 -5.06 4.57 -1.43
C ALA A 85 -4.00 5.63 -1.11
N ILE A 86 -3.51 6.35 -2.13
CA ILE A 86 -2.54 7.44 -1.96
C ILE A 86 -3.10 8.54 -1.05
N LEU A 87 -4.33 9.00 -1.31
CA LEU A 87 -4.95 10.04 -0.48
C LEU A 87 -5.12 9.59 0.97
N LEU A 88 -5.59 8.37 1.19
CA LEU A 88 -5.79 7.79 2.51
C LEU A 88 -4.48 7.66 3.28
N PHE A 89 -3.40 7.21 2.63
CA PHE A 89 -2.07 7.20 3.23
C PHE A 89 -1.58 8.60 3.59
N VAL A 90 -1.73 9.58 2.68
CA VAL A 90 -1.32 10.96 2.94
C VAL A 90 -2.05 11.53 4.16
N PHE A 91 -3.37 11.36 4.25
CA PHE A 91 -4.14 11.86 5.39
C PHE A 91 -3.80 11.12 6.68
N GLY A 92 -3.69 9.79 6.66
CA GLY A 92 -3.39 8.99 7.86
C GLY A 92 -2.00 9.28 8.43
N VAL A 93 -1.00 9.43 7.57
CA VAL A 93 0.40 9.72 7.96
C VAL A 93 0.57 11.15 8.49
N ARG A 94 -0.22 12.11 8.00
CA ARG A 94 -0.14 13.53 8.42
C ARG A 94 -0.79 13.83 9.77
N LEU A 95 -1.62 12.92 10.30
CA LEU A 95 -2.21 13.11 11.62
C LEU A 95 -1.09 13.26 12.67
N PRO A 96 -1.27 14.12 13.69
CA PRO A 96 -0.25 14.40 14.69
C PRO A 96 0.03 13.20 15.60
N PHE A 97 1.24 13.13 16.13
CA PHE A 97 1.64 12.14 17.13
C PHE A 97 1.94 12.85 18.44
N ASP A 98 1.60 12.20 19.56
CA ASP A 98 2.00 12.67 20.90
C ASP A 98 3.50 12.43 21.17
N VAL A 99 4.11 11.54 20.38
CA VAL A 99 5.53 11.18 20.45
C VAL A 99 6.21 11.43 19.11
N ARG A 100 7.52 11.67 19.14
CA ARG A 100 8.29 11.85 17.91
C ARG A 100 8.39 10.51 17.15
N PRO A 101 8.05 10.46 15.85
CA PRO A 101 8.20 9.25 15.05
C PRO A 101 9.66 8.81 14.95
N LEU A 102 9.90 7.50 15.04
CA LEU A 102 11.23 6.90 14.87
C LEU A 102 11.79 7.21 13.47
N VAL A 103 10.96 7.04 12.45
CA VAL A 103 11.30 7.38 11.06
C VAL A 103 10.20 8.29 10.49
N PRO A 104 10.46 9.61 10.37
CA PRO A 104 9.51 10.52 9.76
C PRO A 104 9.21 10.14 8.31
N ALA A 105 7.94 10.22 7.90
CA ALA A 105 7.50 9.87 6.54
C ALA A 105 8.28 10.63 5.46
N GLY A 106 8.61 11.92 5.69
CA GLY A 106 9.40 12.70 4.74
C GLY A 106 10.77 12.07 4.43
N ARG A 107 11.42 11.40 5.40
CA ARG A 107 12.68 10.69 5.13
C ARG A 107 12.48 9.45 4.27
N ILE A 108 11.39 8.72 4.48
CA ILE A 108 11.02 7.55 3.67
C ILE A 108 10.74 7.99 2.23
N LEU A 109 10.00 9.09 2.04
CA LEU A 109 9.70 9.63 0.71
C LEU A 109 10.95 10.12 -0.02
N ILE A 110 11.86 10.82 0.67
CA ILE A 110 13.15 11.24 0.08
C ILE A 110 13.99 10.01 -0.29
N ALA A 111 14.09 9.01 0.60
CA ALA A 111 14.82 7.79 0.32
C ALA A 111 14.22 7.02 -0.87
N GLY A 112 12.89 6.94 -0.95
CA GLY A 112 12.17 6.35 -2.08
C GLY A 112 12.45 7.11 -3.38
N LEU A 113 12.39 8.44 -3.36
CA LEU A 113 12.70 9.26 -4.54
C LEU A 113 14.15 9.04 -5.02
N LEU A 114 15.11 9.04 -4.10
CA LEU A 114 16.51 8.77 -4.42
C LEU A 114 16.68 7.36 -5.01
N LEU A 115 16.05 6.35 -4.39
CA LEU A 115 16.07 4.98 -4.88
C LEU A 115 15.46 4.88 -6.30
N TYR A 116 14.32 5.53 -6.54
CA TYR A 116 13.70 5.59 -7.87
C TYR A 116 14.66 6.16 -8.91
N VAL A 117 15.30 7.30 -8.63
CA VAL A 117 16.25 7.93 -9.57
C VAL A 117 17.44 7.00 -9.85
N ILE A 118 17.99 6.36 -8.83
CA ILE A 118 19.10 5.41 -8.97
C ILE A 118 18.68 4.21 -9.83
N LEU A 119 17.56 3.55 -9.49
CA LEU A 119 17.08 2.37 -10.21
C LEU A 119 16.68 2.70 -11.64
N LEU A 120 16.13 3.89 -11.88
CA LEU A 120 15.80 4.38 -13.22
C LEU A 120 17.07 4.62 -14.04
N ALA A 121 18.09 5.24 -13.46
CA ALA A 121 19.37 5.41 -14.14
C ALA A 121 20.00 4.05 -14.48
N VAL A 122 19.99 3.10 -13.54
CA VAL A 122 20.50 1.75 -13.77
C VAL A 122 19.70 1.05 -14.88
N SER A 123 18.37 1.12 -14.88
CA SER A 123 17.55 0.45 -15.89
C SER A 123 17.77 1.02 -17.30
N ILE A 124 17.91 2.34 -17.42
CA ILE A 124 18.19 3.00 -18.71
C ILE A 124 19.61 2.69 -19.18
N TYR A 125 20.63 2.94 -18.35
CA TYR A 125 22.02 2.93 -18.82
C TYR A 125 22.66 1.54 -18.82
N ALA A 126 22.32 0.68 -17.87
CA ALA A 126 22.89 -0.67 -17.82
C ALA A 126 22.03 -1.67 -18.62
N PHE A 127 20.70 -1.50 -18.64
CA PHE A 127 19.78 -2.46 -19.23
C PHE A 127 19.02 -1.93 -20.47
N HIS A 128 19.28 -0.69 -20.91
CA HIS A 128 18.70 -0.09 -22.11
C HIS A 128 17.16 -0.12 -22.12
N ARG A 129 16.55 -0.02 -20.94
CA ARG A 129 15.10 -0.10 -20.76
C ARG A 129 14.42 1.20 -21.18
N PRO A 130 13.26 1.14 -21.86
CA PRO A 130 12.42 2.31 -22.03
C PRO A 130 11.86 2.76 -20.67
N VAL A 131 11.69 4.07 -20.50
CA VAL A 131 11.10 4.64 -19.29
C VAL A 131 9.60 4.34 -19.28
N THR A 132 9.14 3.64 -18.25
CA THR A 132 7.72 3.32 -18.03
C THR A 132 7.28 3.75 -16.63
N SER A 133 5.97 3.84 -16.41
CA SER A 133 5.40 4.19 -15.11
C SER A 133 5.54 3.08 -14.06
N GLU A 134 5.84 1.85 -14.46
CA GLU A 134 5.90 0.66 -13.59
C GLU A 134 6.91 0.84 -12.43
N LEU A 135 8.11 1.30 -12.74
CA LEU A 135 9.15 1.51 -11.73
C LEU A 135 8.75 2.59 -10.73
N PHE A 136 8.15 3.68 -11.21
CA PHE A 136 7.66 4.75 -10.35
C PHE A 136 6.56 4.24 -9.41
N ILE A 137 5.58 3.52 -9.96
CA ILE A 137 4.45 2.95 -9.22
C ILE A 137 4.96 1.99 -8.13
N MET A 138 5.90 1.10 -8.46
CA MET A 138 6.50 0.15 -7.52
C MET A 138 7.16 0.86 -6.32
N ILE A 139 7.95 1.90 -6.57
CA ILE A 139 8.61 2.65 -5.51
C ILE A 139 7.62 3.51 -4.71
N LEU A 140 6.60 4.07 -5.38
CA LEU A 140 5.53 4.83 -4.72
C LEU A 140 4.78 3.94 -3.72
N TRP A 141 4.45 2.71 -4.11
CA TRP A 141 3.78 1.74 -3.24
C TRP A 141 4.62 1.33 -2.05
N ALA A 142 5.86 0.90 -2.30
CA ALA A 142 6.78 0.54 -1.23
C ALA A 142 6.98 1.68 -0.22
N ALA A 143 7.13 2.92 -0.71
CA ALA A 143 7.25 4.09 0.16
C ALA A 143 5.96 4.37 0.95
N GLY A 144 4.79 4.19 0.34
CA GLY A 144 3.48 4.32 0.98
C GLY A 144 3.30 3.33 2.13
N GLU A 145 3.55 2.05 1.88
CA GLU A 145 3.49 0.99 2.90
C GLU A 145 4.47 1.22 4.04
N LEU A 146 5.71 1.61 3.74
CA LEU A 146 6.70 1.94 4.77
C LEU A 146 6.30 3.18 5.59
N CYS A 147 5.65 4.17 4.98
CA CYS A 147 5.11 5.32 5.70
C CYS A 147 3.96 4.92 6.62
N ALA A 148 3.01 4.12 6.13
CA ALA A 148 1.91 3.58 6.93
C ALA A 148 2.45 2.74 8.10
N LEU A 149 3.44 1.87 7.83
CA LEU A 149 4.09 1.05 8.83
C LEU A 149 4.79 1.88 9.90
N SER A 150 5.55 2.91 9.50
CA SER A 150 6.22 3.81 10.44
C SER A 150 5.22 4.54 11.33
N ALA A 151 4.11 5.01 10.75
CA ALA A 151 3.04 5.67 11.48
C ALA A 151 2.37 4.74 12.49
N LEU A 152 2.02 3.52 12.09
CA LEU A 152 1.36 2.53 12.95
C LEU A 152 2.30 2.00 14.04
N TYR A 153 3.58 1.78 13.72
CA TYR A 153 4.59 1.44 14.72
C TYR A 153 4.77 2.55 15.76
N THR A 154 4.84 3.82 15.31
CA THR A 154 4.93 4.99 16.21
C THR A 154 3.69 5.12 17.08
N ALA A 155 2.50 4.77 16.56
CA ALA A 155 1.24 4.76 17.30
C ALA A 155 1.10 3.56 18.25
N GLY A 156 2.10 2.67 18.35
CA GLY A 156 2.08 1.50 19.22
C GLY A 156 1.21 0.34 18.73
N ARG A 157 0.77 0.36 17.46
CA ARG A 157 -0.05 -0.73 16.87
C ARG A 157 0.76 -1.98 16.59
N PHE A 158 1.97 -1.80 16.06
CA PHE A 158 2.83 -2.93 15.75
C PHE A 158 3.95 -3.07 16.77
N GLY A 159 4.11 -4.28 17.29
CA GLY A 159 5.34 -4.67 17.96
C GLY A 159 6.51 -4.75 16.97
N THR A 160 7.74 -4.74 17.49
CA THR A 160 8.96 -4.83 16.68
C THR A 160 8.99 -6.03 15.72
N PRO A 161 8.57 -7.26 16.11
CA PRO A 161 8.59 -8.40 15.20
C PRO A 161 7.71 -8.19 13.95
N ALA A 162 6.45 -7.76 14.14
CA ALA A 162 5.53 -7.49 13.05
C ALA A 162 6.07 -6.39 12.12
N ALA A 163 6.65 -5.32 12.70
CA ALA A 163 7.23 -4.25 11.91
C ALA A 163 8.47 -4.68 11.10
N VAL A 164 9.29 -5.58 11.62
CA VAL A 164 10.43 -6.15 10.87
C VAL A 164 9.94 -7.04 9.74
N VAL A 165 8.98 -7.94 10.00
CA VAL A 165 8.39 -8.81 8.97
C VAL A 165 7.82 -8.00 7.82
N LEU A 166 6.99 -6.99 8.10
CA LEU A 166 6.41 -6.14 7.06
C LEU A 166 7.48 -5.40 6.25
N LYS A 167 8.52 -4.84 6.89
CA LYS A 167 9.63 -4.20 6.16
C LYS A 167 10.34 -5.18 5.21
N LEU A 168 10.61 -6.40 5.67
CA LEU A 168 11.28 -7.41 4.85
C LEU A 168 10.40 -7.87 3.69
N LEU A 169 9.08 -7.97 3.89
CA LEU A 169 8.12 -8.29 2.84
C LEU A 169 8.07 -7.20 1.76
N VAL A 170 7.98 -5.93 2.16
CA VAL A 170 8.03 -4.78 1.23
C VAL A 170 9.34 -4.78 0.43
N LEU A 171 10.47 -5.01 1.11
CA LEU A 171 11.77 -5.10 0.45
C LEU A 171 11.81 -6.26 -0.56
N ALA A 172 11.35 -7.44 -0.16
CA ALA A 172 11.33 -8.62 -1.02
C ALA A 172 10.45 -8.41 -2.26
N ALA A 173 9.26 -7.80 -2.10
CA ALA A 173 8.36 -7.46 -3.20
C ALA A 173 8.95 -6.40 -4.14
N THR A 174 9.64 -5.39 -3.59
CA THR A 174 10.32 -4.36 -4.39
C THR A 174 11.47 -4.96 -5.20
N VAL A 175 12.28 -5.82 -4.58
CA VAL A 175 13.41 -6.49 -5.25
C VAL A 175 12.91 -7.47 -6.32
N SER A 176 11.93 -8.31 -5.99
CA SER A 176 11.34 -9.25 -6.96
C SER A 176 10.72 -8.50 -8.14
N GLY A 177 9.97 -7.42 -7.86
CA GLY A 177 9.38 -6.56 -8.86
C GLY A 177 10.42 -5.89 -9.74
N PHE A 178 11.53 -5.40 -9.17
CA PHE A 178 12.60 -4.79 -9.95
C PHE A 178 13.32 -5.81 -10.85
N ILE A 179 13.53 -7.04 -10.37
CA ILE A 179 14.11 -8.12 -11.18
C ILE A 179 13.20 -8.46 -12.36
N CYS A 180 11.89 -8.64 -12.12
CA CYS A 180 10.91 -8.89 -13.18
C CYS A 180 10.88 -7.71 -14.15
N TYR A 181 10.82 -6.48 -13.62
CA TYR A 181 10.91 -5.26 -14.39
C TYR A 181 12.11 -5.32 -15.33
N LEU A 182 13.34 -5.55 -14.89
CA LEU A 182 14.48 -5.60 -15.81
C LEU A 182 14.39 -6.69 -16.89
N ARG A 183 13.83 -7.87 -16.57
CA ARG A 183 13.79 -9.02 -17.48
C ARG A 183 12.65 -8.99 -18.49
N TYR A 184 11.55 -8.32 -18.18
CA TYR A 184 10.28 -8.44 -18.89
C TYR A 184 10.38 -8.36 -20.43
N TYR A 185 11.12 -7.39 -20.98
CA TYR A 185 11.26 -7.22 -22.45
C TYR A 185 12.17 -8.26 -23.14
N HIS A 186 12.88 -9.10 -22.39
CA HIS A 186 13.68 -10.20 -22.93
C HIS A 186 12.96 -11.55 -22.86
N LEU A 187 11.71 -11.56 -22.39
CA LEU A 187 10.91 -12.77 -22.23
C LEU A 187 9.78 -12.81 -23.27
N GLU A 188 9.43 -14.02 -23.72
CA GLU A 188 8.36 -14.24 -24.69
C GLU A 188 7.32 -15.24 -24.15
N GLY A 189 6.11 -15.14 -24.71
CA GLY A 189 5.02 -16.07 -24.45
C GLY A 189 4.66 -16.19 -22.97
N THR A 190 4.63 -17.44 -22.46
CA THR A 190 4.24 -17.72 -21.07
C THR A 190 5.22 -17.13 -20.05
N ALA A 191 6.51 -16.99 -20.40
CA ALA A 191 7.51 -16.49 -19.47
C ALA A 191 7.29 -15.01 -19.13
N SER A 192 7.01 -14.16 -20.12
CA SER A 192 6.70 -12.75 -19.88
C SER A 192 5.37 -12.58 -19.15
N PHE A 193 4.37 -13.42 -19.44
CA PHE A 193 3.11 -13.43 -18.71
C PHE A 193 3.30 -13.69 -17.20
N VAL A 194 4.09 -14.71 -16.84
CA VAL A 194 4.38 -15.02 -15.42
C VAL A 194 5.23 -13.93 -14.79
N ASP A 195 6.24 -13.43 -15.50
CA ASP A 195 7.16 -12.40 -15.01
C ASP A 195 6.43 -11.10 -14.65
N GLY A 196 5.48 -10.65 -15.49
CA GLY A 196 4.66 -9.49 -15.15
C GLY A 196 3.60 -9.73 -14.08
N LEU A 197 3.25 -10.99 -13.79
CA LEU A 197 2.28 -11.33 -12.73
C LEU A 197 2.93 -11.36 -11.34
N ILE A 198 4.20 -11.77 -11.24
CA ILE A 198 4.95 -11.86 -9.97
C ILE A 198 4.90 -10.57 -9.14
N PRO A 199 5.21 -9.37 -9.66
CA PRO A 199 5.16 -8.13 -8.87
C PRO A 199 3.75 -7.84 -8.35
N LEU A 200 2.72 -8.07 -9.16
CA LEU A 200 1.33 -7.80 -8.78
C LEU A 200 0.87 -8.72 -7.63
N VAL A 201 1.19 -10.01 -7.73
CA VAL A 201 0.87 -10.99 -6.68
C VAL A 201 1.69 -10.74 -5.42
N SER A 202 2.96 -10.34 -5.56
CA SER A 202 3.81 -9.99 -4.42
C SER A 202 3.21 -8.82 -3.65
N ASP A 203 2.82 -7.75 -4.35
CA ASP A 203 2.20 -6.56 -3.74
C ASP A 203 0.85 -6.87 -3.08
N ALA A 204 0.00 -7.65 -3.74
CA ALA A 204 -1.25 -8.14 -3.16
C ALA A 204 -1.01 -8.97 -1.89
N PHE A 205 0.04 -9.80 -1.87
CA PHE A 205 0.39 -10.59 -0.70
C PHE A 205 0.89 -9.72 0.47
N VAL A 206 1.79 -8.76 0.22
CA VAL A 206 2.30 -7.87 1.26
C VAL A 206 1.15 -7.06 1.88
N THR A 207 0.31 -6.44 1.05
CA THR A 207 -0.84 -5.67 1.52
C THR A 207 -1.86 -6.52 2.27
N ALA A 208 -2.10 -7.77 1.85
CA ALA A 208 -2.96 -8.70 2.59
C ALA A 208 -2.40 -9.02 3.98
N VAL A 209 -1.10 -9.33 4.08
CA VAL A 209 -0.44 -9.56 5.38
C VAL A 209 -0.51 -8.31 6.25
N PHE A 210 -0.29 -7.12 5.67
CA PHE A 210 -0.42 -5.85 6.37
C PHE A 210 -1.83 -5.69 6.94
N LEU A 211 -2.87 -5.88 6.13
CA LEU A 211 -4.26 -5.76 6.54
C LEU A 211 -4.61 -6.71 7.68
N VAL A 212 -4.21 -7.98 7.57
CA VAL A 212 -4.44 -8.97 8.63
C VAL A 212 -3.76 -8.54 9.93
N LEU A 213 -2.48 -8.18 9.88
CA LEU A 213 -1.76 -7.76 11.08
C LEU A 213 -2.35 -6.49 11.69
N HIS A 214 -2.76 -5.52 10.87
CA HIS A 214 -3.35 -4.27 11.36
C HIS A 214 -4.74 -4.51 11.98
N ALA A 215 -5.56 -5.39 11.38
CA ALA A 215 -6.88 -5.71 11.90
C ALA A 215 -6.85 -6.34 13.30
N PHE A 216 -5.78 -7.06 13.66
CA PHE A 216 -5.64 -7.74 14.95
C PHE A 216 -4.72 -7.04 15.97
N ALA A 217 -4.22 -5.85 15.64
CA ALA A 217 -3.33 -5.04 16.49
C ALA A 217 -4.09 -4.21 17.55
#